data_AF-A0A2T4MWI9-F1
#
_entry.id   AF-A0A2T4MWI9-F1
#
_cell.length_a   1.000
_cell.length_b   1.000
_cell.length_c   1.000
_cell.angle_alpha   90.00
_cell.angle_beta   90.00
_cell.angle_gamma   90.00
#
_symmetry.space_group_name_H-M   'P 1'
#
loop_
_entity.id
_entity.type
_entity.pdbx_description
1 polymer ?
#
loop_
_entity_poly.entity_id
_entity_poly.type
_entity_poly.pdbx_seq_one_letter_code
_entity_poly.pdbx_strand_id
1 'polypeptide(L)'
;MHKHEIRNEGDALVYLTDCTLATVETLAMRKTPPKAELSRQMSMAEHAISWIYSCGLNYKGSRIEDVKAAGGINKWVEQMQAKREKSTCFLGS
;
A
#
# COMPACT_ATOMS: atom_id res chain seq x y z
N MET A 1 -3.57 6.20 -8.31
CA MET A 1 -3.24 7.56 -8.78
C MET A 1 -2.20 7.51 -9.89
N HIS A 2 -2.32 8.36 -10.92
CA HIS A 2 -1.43 8.36 -12.09
C HIS A 2 -0.50 9.57 -12.14
N LYS A 3 0.68 9.41 -12.75
CA LYS A 3 1.72 10.46 -12.84
C LYS A 3 1.23 11.77 -13.48
N HIS A 4 0.32 11.70 -14.45
CA HIS A 4 -0.19 12.88 -15.16
C HIS A 4 -1.21 13.69 -14.34
N GLU A 5 -1.66 13.16 -13.20
CA GLU A 5 -2.61 13.82 -12.30
C GLU A 5 -1.89 14.71 -11.27
N ILE A 6 -0.56 14.67 -11.21
CA ILE A 6 0.26 15.43 -10.26
C ILE A 6 0.31 16.90 -10.67
N ARG A 7 -0.21 17.80 -9.83
CA ARG A 7 -0.22 19.25 -10.08
C ARG A 7 0.56 20.05 -9.05
N ASN A 8 0.76 19.50 -7.86
CA ASN A 8 1.46 20.12 -6.75
C ASN A 8 2.28 19.09 -5.95
N GLU A 9 3.04 19.57 -4.97
CA GLU A 9 3.90 18.75 -4.11
C GLU A 9 3.09 17.75 -3.26
N GLY A 10 1.88 18.11 -2.86
CA GLY A 10 0.96 17.23 -2.15
C GLY A 10 0.53 16.04 -3.01
N ASP A 11 0.15 16.29 -4.26
CA ASP A 11 -0.18 15.24 -5.22
C ASP A 11 1.03 14.33 -5.49
N ALA A 12 2.24 14.90 -5.52
CA ALA A 12 3.47 14.14 -5.68
C ALA A 12 3.71 13.21 -4.48
N LEU A 13 3.48 13.67 -3.25
CA LEU A 13 3.58 12.85 -2.05
C LEU A 13 2.56 11.70 -2.08
N VAL A 14 1.31 11.98 -2.45
CA VAL A 14 0.26 10.95 -2.58
C VAL A 14 0.65 9.92 -3.64
N TYR A 15 1.11 10.37 -4.81
CA TYR A 15 1.56 9.49 -5.88
C TYR A 15 2.73 8.59 -5.46
N LEU A 16 3.76 9.17 -4.84
CA LEU A 16 4.91 8.40 -4.34
C LEU A 16 4.49 7.36 -3.30
N THR A 17 3.57 7.74 -2.41
CA THR A 17 3.03 6.83 -1.40
C THR A 17 2.22 5.69 -2.03
N ASP A 18 1.40 5.96 -3.05
CA ASP A 18 0.66 4.94 -3.81
C ASP A 18 1.63 3.96 -4.50
N CYS A 19 2.74 4.44 -5.06
CA CYS A 19 3.80 3.59 -5.62
C CYS A 19 4.49 2.73 -4.55
N THR A 20 4.77 3.28 -3.37
CA THR A 20 5.32 2.52 -2.24
C THR A 20 4.34 1.42 -1.81
N LEU A 21 3.05 1.74 -1.70
CA LEU A 21 2.02 0.75 -1.36
C LEU A 21 1.88 -0.34 -2.43
N ALA A 22 1.98 -0.01 -3.72
CA ALA A 22 2.00 -1.02 -4.79
C ALA A 22 3.20 -1.98 -4.65
N THR A 23 4.35 -1.46 -4.18
CA THR A 23 5.53 -2.28 -3.85
C THR A 23 5.24 -3.17 -2.63
N VAL A 24 4.64 -2.63 -1.57
CA VAL A 24 4.24 -3.40 -0.38
C VAL A 24 3.28 -4.53 -0.75
N GLU A 25 2.26 -4.26 -1.56
CA GLU A 25 1.31 -5.25 -2.09
C GLU A 25 2.05 -6.37 -2.83
N THR A 26 2.92 -6.00 -3.77
CA THR A 26 3.72 -6.95 -4.56
C THR A 26 4.61 -7.83 -3.68
N LEU A 27 5.23 -7.26 -2.63
CA LEU A 27 6.08 -8.00 -1.71
C LEU A 27 5.27 -8.91 -0.77
N ALA A 28 4.14 -8.41 -0.26
CA ALA A 28 3.25 -9.14 0.64
C ALA A 28 2.59 -10.35 -0.04
N MET A 29 2.29 -10.25 -1.33
CA MET A 29 1.70 -11.33 -2.13
C MET A 29 2.71 -12.41 -2.57
N ARG A 30 4.01 -12.29 -2.26
CA ARG A 30 4.98 -13.34 -2.58
C ARG A 30 4.75 -14.59 -1.72
N LYS A 31 5.08 -15.77 -2.26
CA LYS A 31 5.05 -17.04 -1.51
C LYS A 31 5.88 -16.97 -0.22
N THR A 32 7.03 -16.32 -0.29
CA THR A 32 7.90 -16.03 0.85
C THR A 32 8.26 -14.55 0.83
N PRO A 33 7.52 -13.69 1.56
CA PRO A 33 7.78 -12.26 1.59
C PRO A 33 9.17 -11.96 2.19
N PRO A 34 9.99 -11.09 1.56
CA PRO A 34 11.24 -10.66 2.15
C PRO A 34 10.97 -9.75 3.34
N LYS A 35 10.95 -10.32 4.56
CA LYS A 35 10.48 -9.66 5.79
C LYS A 35 11.13 -8.29 6.04
N ALA A 36 12.44 -8.19 5.88
CA ALA A 36 13.18 -6.95 6.13
C ALA A 36 12.77 -5.83 5.15
N GLU A 37 12.70 -6.13 3.86
CA GLU A 37 12.32 -5.14 2.85
C GLU A 37 10.84 -4.78 2.94
N LEU A 38 9.97 -5.77 3.18
CA LEU A 38 8.55 -5.51 3.41
C LEU A 38 8.34 -4.59 4.61
N SER A 39 9.01 -4.87 5.74
CA SER A 39 8.96 -4.02 6.93
C SER A 39 9.47 -2.60 6.65
N ARG A 40 10.54 -2.46 5.87
CA ARG A 40 11.09 -1.15 5.49
C ARG A 40 10.10 -0.34 4.65
N GLN A 41 9.51 -0.96 3.64
CA GLN A 41 8.51 -0.31 2.77
C GLN A 41 7.23 0.06 3.53
N MET A 42 6.79 -0.81 4.44
CA MET A 42 5.65 -0.52 5.32
C MET A 42 5.92 0.69 6.21
N SER A 43 7.10 0.77 6.84
CA SER A 43 7.49 1.91 7.68
C SER A 43 7.50 3.22 6.88
N MET A 44 8.08 3.22 5.68
CA MET A 44 8.07 4.40 4.79
C MET A 44 6.65 4.83 4.42
N ALA A 45 5.79 3.87 4.06
CA ALA A 45 4.41 4.16 3.71
C ALA A 45 3.61 4.67 4.91
N GLU A 46 3.80 4.11 6.10
CA GLU A 46 3.11 4.55 7.32
C GLU A 46 3.44 6.02 7.66
N HIS A 47 4.72 6.39 7.61
CA HIS A 47 5.13 7.79 7.80
C HIS A 47 4.52 8.73 6.74
N ALA A 48 4.56 8.33 5.47
CA ALA A 48 4.01 9.15 4.39
C ALA A 48 2.47 9.30 4.49
N ILE A 49 1.76 8.23 4.86
CA ILE A 49 0.32 8.26 5.13
C ILE A 49 0.00 9.22 6.29
N SER A 50 0.80 9.20 7.35
CA SER A 50 0.65 10.14 8.47
C SER A 50 0.80 11.60 8.01
N TRP A 51 1.75 11.90 7.12
CA TRP A 51 1.88 13.25 6.53
C TRP A 51 0.70 13.61 5.65
N ILE A 52 0.22 12.68 4.81
CA ILE A 52 -0.95 12.88 3.97
C ILE A 52 -2.20 13.22 4.80
N TYR A 53 -2.40 12.52 5.92
CA TYR A 53 -3.53 12.78 6.81
C TYR A 53 -3.40 14.10 7.56
N SER A 54 -2.21 14.39 8.13
CA SER A 54 -1.98 15.63 8.88
C SER A 54 -2.03 16.88 8.00
N CYS A 55 -1.59 16.78 6.74
CA CYS A 55 -1.66 17.87 5.77
C CYS A 55 -3.03 17.99 5.07
N GLY A 56 -3.99 17.09 5.35
CA GLY A 56 -5.32 17.13 4.75
C GLY A 56 -5.32 16.92 3.22
N LEU A 57 -4.35 16.18 2.70
CA LEU A 57 -4.20 15.96 1.26
C LEU A 57 -5.30 15.04 0.72
N ASN A 58 -5.70 15.23 -0.54
CA ASN A 58 -6.65 14.37 -1.21
C ASN A 58 -5.97 13.11 -1.76
N TYR A 59 -6.41 11.94 -1.33
CA TYR A 59 -5.87 10.64 -1.73
C TYR A 59 -6.92 9.73 -2.39
N LYS A 60 -8.02 10.30 -2.90
CA LYS A 60 -9.06 9.55 -3.61
C LYS A 60 -8.52 8.79 -4.82
N GLY A 61 -8.94 7.54 -4.99
CA GLY A 61 -8.50 6.68 -6.09
C GLY A 61 -7.06 6.14 -5.93
N SER A 62 -6.55 6.09 -4.70
CA SER A 62 -5.24 5.52 -4.37
C SER A 62 -5.36 4.36 -3.38
N ARG A 63 -4.32 3.52 -3.30
CA ARG A 63 -4.23 2.44 -2.31
C ARG A 63 -4.24 2.93 -0.86
N ILE A 64 -4.01 4.22 -0.64
CA ILE A 64 -4.09 4.83 0.69
C ILE A 64 -5.53 4.75 1.21
N GLU A 65 -6.55 4.82 0.34
CA GLU A 65 -7.94 4.59 0.73
C GLU A 65 -8.17 3.15 1.20
N ASP A 66 -7.60 2.17 0.48
CA ASP A 66 -7.71 0.75 0.85
C ASP A 66 -7.02 0.47 2.20
N VAL A 67 -5.85 1.07 2.42
CA VAL A 67 -5.12 0.97 3.70
C VAL A 67 -5.93 1.59 4.83
N LYS A 68 -6.56 2.74 4.58
CA LYS A 68 -7.45 3.39 5.56
C LYS A 68 -8.66 2.52 5.87
N ALA A 69 -9.31 1.97 4.85
CA ALA A 69 -10.47 1.10 4.98
C ALA A 69 -10.15 -0.20 5.73
N ALA A 70 -8.95 -0.76 5.53
CA ALA A 70 -8.46 -1.91 6.29
C ALA A 70 -8.15 -1.60 7.77
N GLY A 71 -8.08 -0.31 8.14
CA GLY A 71 -7.74 0.12 9.49
C GLY A 71 -6.24 0.15 9.77
N GLY A 72 -5.42 0.39 8.75
CA GLY A 72 -3.97 0.56 8.86
C GLY A 72 -3.17 -0.41 8.00
N ILE A 73 -1.87 -0.11 7.83
CA ILE A 73 -1.01 -0.83 6.89
C ILE A 73 -0.78 -2.29 7.27
N ASN A 74 -0.67 -2.60 8.57
CA ASN A 74 -0.48 -3.97 9.05
C ASN A 74 -1.67 -4.85 8.68
N LYS A 75 -2.89 -4.41 8.98
CA LYS A 75 -4.13 -5.12 8.62
C LYS A 75 -4.29 -5.26 7.10
N TRP A 76 -3.93 -4.23 6.35
CA TRP A 76 -3.97 -4.29 4.89
C TRP A 76 -2.99 -5.33 4.33
N VAL A 77 -1.77 -5.43 4.88
CA VAL A 77 -0.78 -6.45 4.48
C VAL A 77 -1.24 -7.85 4.83
N GLU A 78 -1.82 -8.07 6.01
CA GLU A 78 -2.43 -9.35 6.40
C GLU A 78 -3.52 -9.77 5.39
N GLN A 79 -4.35 -8.83 4.93
CA GLN A 79 -5.35 -9.10 3.91
C GLN A 79 -4.72 -9.53 2.58
N MET A 80 -3.60 -8.92 2.16
CA MET A 80 -2.90 -9.32 0.92
C MET A 80 -2.30 -10.73 1.02
N GLN A 81 -1.72 -11.06 2.17
CA GLN A 81 -1.20 -12.40 2.43
C GLN A 81 -2.32 -13.45 2.43
N ALA A 82 -3.45 -13.16 3.07
CA ALA A 82 -4.62 -14.02 3.08
C ALA A 82 -5.26 -14.19 1.69
N LYS A 83 -5.32 -13.12 0.87
CA LYS A 83 -5.77 -13.20 -0.54
C LYS A 83 -4.91 -14.16 -1.34
N ARG A 84 -3.59 -14.11 -1.16
CA ARG A 84 -2.66 -15.02 -1.83
C ARG A 84 -2.92 -16.48 -1.47
N GLU A 85 -3.13 -16.80 -0.19
CA GLU A 85 -3.43 -18.17 0.25
C GLU A 85 -4.69 -18.73 -0.42
N LYS A 86 -5.77 -17.93 -0.46
CA LYS A 86 -7.02 -18.30 -1.15
C LYS A 86 -6.82 -18.52 -2.64
N SER A 87 -6.02 -17.68 -3.29
CA SER A 87 -5.71 -17.81 -4.72
C SER A 87 -4.91 -19.07 -5.03
N THR A 88 -4.04 -19.52 -4.12
CA THR A 88 -3.28 -20.77 -4.30
C THR A 88 -4.11 -22.03 -4.07
N CYS A 89 -5.18 -21.96 -3.25
CA CYS A 89 -6.09 -23.09 -3.07
C CYS A 89 -6.99 -23.35 -4.29
N PHE A 90 -7.30 -22.32 -5.09
CA PHE A 90 -8.21 -22.43 -6.23
C PHE A 90 -7.58 -23.02 -7.52
N LEU A 91 -6.25 -23.06 -7.61
CA LEU A 91 -5.51 -23.56 -8.78
C LEU A 91 -4.94 -24.98 -8.59
N GLY A 92 -5.30 -25.64 -7.49
CA GLY A 92 -4.82 -26.99 -7.13
C GLY A 92 -5.92 -28.06 -7.09
N SER A 93 -7.03 -27.87 -7.79
CA SER A 93 -8.13 -28.84 -7.92
C SER A 93 -8.25 -29.34 -9.35
#